data_AF-A0A2E7D5U8-F1
#
_entry.id   AF-A0A2E7D5U8-F1
#
_cell.length_a   1.000
_cell.length_b   1.000
_cell.length_c   1.000
_cell.angle_alpha   90.00
_cell.angle_beta   90.00
_cell.angle_gamma   90.00
#
_symmetry.space_group_name_H-M   'P 1'
#
loop_
_entity.id
_entity.type
_entity.pdbx_description
1 polymer ?
#
loop_
_entity_poly.entity_id
_entity_poly.type
_entity_poly.pdbx_seq_one_letter_code
_entity_poly.pdbx_strand_id
1 'polypeptide(L)'
;MTRTVHKEVALRMNLPTGSIGVFLAGDFYTVPAFDKRGGSGDVSELWRGFADDFDWVIGVAGNHDSFGEDRNAAPRFNDRRIHYLDNQRVTVEGLKIAGLAGIIGNPSRMRRRSEDSYCKASEELLDSQTDILITHDGPDAPPHGFVGSTLVREALEILQPRLGIRGHAHWNEPFVELDGGVNVLNVDARVVILRERPA
;
A
#
# COMPACT_ATOMS: atom_id res chain seq x y z
N MET A 1 34.77 -9.21 13.23
CA MET A 1 33.60 -9.10 12.32
C MET A 1 32.63 -8.14 12.95
N THR A 2 32.64 -6.90 12.47
CA THR A 2 31.93 -5.77 13.06
C THR A 2 30.45 -5.87 12.68
N ARG A 3 29.59 -6.25 13.64
CA ARG A 3 28.14 -6.06 13.51
C ARG A 3 27.90 -4.55 13.50
N THR A 4 27.68 -3.96 12.34
CA THR A 4 27.10 -2.63 12.23
C THR A 4 25.67 -2.76 12.74
N VAL A 5 25.45 -2.34 13.99
CA VAL A 5 24.14 -2.21 14.60
C VAL A 5 23.45 -1.06 13.89
N HIS A 6 22.67 -1.35 12.84
CA HIS A 6 21.54 -0.48 12.54
C HIS A 6 20.66 -0.56 13.78
N LYS A 7 20.50 0.56 14.50
CA LYS A 7 19.47 0.66 15.53
C LYS A 7 18.15 0.36 14.83
N GLU A 8 17.67 -0.85 15.04
CA GLU A 8 16.31 -1.26 14.77
C GLU A 8 15.43 -0.24 15.47
N VAL A 9 14.78 0.63 14.69
CA VAL A 9 13.72 1.47 15.23
C VAL A 9 12.57 0.50 15.47
N ALA A 10 12.56 -0.14 16.63
CA ALA A 10 11.40 -0.86 17.09
C ALA A 10 10.27 0.18 17.19
N LEU A 11 9.34 0.13 16.23
CA LEU A 11 8.07 0.82 16.36
C LEU A 11 7.42 0.22 17.62
N ARG A 12 7.21 1.06 18.63
CA ARG A 12 6.33 0.75 19.76
C ARG A 12 5.41 1.93 19.91
N MET A 13 4.26 1.85 19.25
CA MET A 13 3.28 2.92 19.20
C MET A 13 2.43 3.01 20.49
N ASN A 14 2.49 2.00 21.37
CA ASN A 14 1.70 1.93 22.62
C ASN A 14 0.22 2.26 22.37
N LEU A 15 -0.37 1.63 21.36
CA LEU A 15 -1.75 1.89 20.97
C LEU A 15 -2.73 1.40 22.05
N PRO A 16 -3.87 2.08 22.25
CA PRO A 16 -4.91 1.60 23.15
C PRO A 16 -5.45 0.24 22.69
N THR A 17 -5.93 -0.56 23.64
CA THR A 17 -6.52 -1.88 23.33
C THR A 17 -7.87 -1.72 22.62
N GLY A 18 -8.06 -2.44 21.53
CA GLY A 18 -9.26 -2.45 20.67
C GLY A 18 -8.86 -2.78 19.24
N SER A 19 -9.81 -3.10 18.34
CA SER A 19 -9.55 -3.44 16.93
C SER A 19 -8.88 -2.30 16.14
N ILE A 20 -7.55 -2.18 16.26
CA ILE A 20 -6.76 -1.18 15.55
C ILE A 20 -5.89 -1.88 14.52
N GLY A 21 -6.13 -1.55 13.26
CA GLY A 21 -5.34 -2.04 12.15
C GLY A 21 -4.56 -0.95 11.43
N VAL A 22 -3.70 -1.40 10.53
CA VAL A 22 -2.90 -0.52 9.68
C VAL A 22 -2.96 -0.95 8.23
N PHE A 23 -3.07 0.04 7.34
CA PHE A 23 -2.90 -0.11 5.91
C PHE A 23 -1.52 0.36 5.47
N LEU A 24 -0.81 -0.46 4.71
CA LEU A 24 0.54 -0.17 4.21
C LEU A 24 0.52 -0.04 2.67
N ALA A 25 0.86 1.15 2.15
CA ALA A 25 0.82 1.44 0.71
C ALA A 25 2.21 1.44 0.04
N GLY A 26 3.17 0.70 0.60
CA GLY A 26 4.47 0.44 -0.02
C GLY A 26 5.53 1.55 0.07
N ASP A 27 6.74 1.20 -0.41
CA ASP A 27 7.96 2.02 -0.45
C ASP A 27 8.47 2.43 0.96
N PHE A 28 8.58 1.43 1.83
CA PHE A 28 9.15 1.61 3.17
C PHE A 28 10.69 1.55 3.18
N TYR A 29 11.30 1.06 2.12
CA TYR A 29 12.74 0.94 2.05
C TYR A 29 13.43 2.28 1.74
N THR A 30 14.46 2.60 2.52
CA THR A 30 15.46 3.62 2.19
C THR A 30 16.86 3.05 2.33
N VAL A 31 17.82 3.63 1.60
CA VAL A 31 19.22 3.22 1.68
C VAL A 31 19.76 3.62 3.06
N PRO A 32 20.31 2.69 3.87
CA PRO A 32 20.66 2.99 5.26
C PRO A 32 21.70 4.10 5.45
N ALA A 33 22.57 4.32 4.46
CA ALA A 33 23.57 5.37 4.49
C ALA A 33 23.00 6.76 4.15
N PHE A 34 21.76 6.84 3.65
CA PHE A 34 21.12 8.07 3.17
C PHE A 34 21.97 8.88 2.17
N ASP A 35 22.90 8.21 1.49
CA ASP A 35 23.93 8.79 0.64
C ASP A 35 23.52 8.86 -0.84
N LYS A 36 22.40 8.23 -1.19
CA LYS A 36 21.84 8.24 -2.54
C LYS A 36 20.32 8.31 -2.52
N ARG A 37 19.76 8.95 -3.55
CA ARG A 37 18.34 8.90 -3.83
C ARG A 37 17.99 7.56 -4.48
N GLY A 38 16.96 6.92 -3.96
CA GLY A 38 16.45 5.64 -4.44
C GLY A 38 17.27 4.44 -3.98
N GLY A 39 16.60 3.29 -3.92
CA GLY A 39 17.19 2.02 -3.53
C GLY A 39 16.10 0.99 -3.33
N SER A 40 16.46 -0.30 -3.31
CA SER A 40 15.51 -1.35 -2.99
C SER A 40 16.12 -2.27 -1.95
N GLY A 41 15.29 -2.81 -1.06
CA GLY A 41 15.75 -3.72 -0.03
C GLY A 41 14.64 -4.28 0.83
N ASP A 42 15.04 -5.17 1.73
CA ASP A 42 14.13 -6.00 2.52
C ASP A 42 13.39 -5.17 3.57
N VAL A 43 12.05 -5.23 3.53
CA VAL A 43 11.17 -4.57 4.51
C VAL A 43 10.39 -5.56 5.37
N SER A 44 10.78 -6.85 5.37
CA SER A 44 10.10 -7.90 6.14
C SER A 44 10.05 -7.59 7.64
N GLU A 45 11.15 -7.11 8.22
CA GLU A 45 11.17 -6.75 9.65
C GLU A 45 10.27 -5.55 9.97
N LEU A 46 10.14 -4.59 9.04
CA LEU A 46 9.23 -3.45 9.22
C LEU A 46 7.77 -3.91 9.26
N TRP A 47 7.38 -4.81 8.37
CA TRP A 47 6.04 -5.41 8.38
C TRP A 47 5.77 -6.20 9.67
N ARG A 48 6.76 -6.92 10.20
CA ARG A 48 6.65 -7.60 11.50
C ARG A 48 6.54 -6.60 12.66
N GLY A 49 7.30 -5.51 12.63
CA GLY A 49 7.21 -4.44 13.63
C GLY A 49 5.81 -3.80 13.69
N PHE A 50 5.14 -3.62 12.55
CA PHE A 50 3.73 -3.20 12.57
C PHE A 50 2.82 -4.25 13.23
N ALA A 51 3.08 -5.54 13.02
CA ALA A 51 2.30 -6.60 13.66
C ALA A 51 2.55 -6.71 15.18
N ASP A 52 3.61 -6.09 15.71
CA ASP A 52 3.82 -6.02 17.16
C ASP A 52 2.87 -5.01 17.83
N ASP A 53 2.41 -3.99 17.10
CA ASP A 53 1.59 -2.89 17.63
C ASP A 53 0.11 -2.94 17.19
N PHE A 54 -0.21 -3.56 16.04
CA PHE A 54 -1.55 -3.56 15.44
C PHE A 54 -2.18 -4.96 15.42
N ASP A 55 -3.52 -5.04 15.53
CA ASP A 55 -4.26 -6.32 15.50
C ASP A 55 -4.23 -6.99 14.14
N TRP A 56 -4.16 -6.19 13.09
CA TRP A 56 -3.99 -6.63 11.71
C TRP A 56 -3.18 -5.61 10.90
N VAL A 57 -2.38 -6.13 9.98
CA VAL A 57 -1.52 -5.39 9.06
C VAL A 57 -1.91 -5.82 7.66
N ILE A 58 -2.48 -4.91 6.87
CA ILE A 58 -2.89 -5.22 5.49
C ILE A 58 -2.17 -4.25 4.56
N GLY A 59 -1.62 -4.71 3.44
CA GLY A 59 -1.02 -3.77 2.53
C GLY A 59 -0.42 -4.37 1.28
N VAL A 60 0.29 -3.52 0.56
CA VAL A 60 0.96 -3.85 -0.69
C VAL A 60 2.40 -3.39 -0.63
N ALA A 61 3.28 -4.03 -1.42
CA ALA A 61 4.64 -3.55 -1.59
C ALA A 61 4.70 -2.43 -2.63
N GLY A 62 5.58 -1.48 -2.39
CA GLY A 62 5.98 -0.52 -3.40
C GLY A 62 7.05 -1.07 -4.33
N ASN A 63 7.47 -0.28 -5.32
CA ASN A 63 8.48 -0.73 -6.26
C ASN A 63 9.90 -0.75 -5.68
N HIS A 64 10.09 -0.24 -4.47
CA HIS A 64 11.36 -0.24 -3.76
C HIS A 64 11.45 -1.34 -2.70
N ASP A 65 10.33 -1.95 -2.32
CA ASP A 65 10.31 -2.99 -1.31
C ASP A 65 10.73 -4.33 -1.91
N SER A 66 11.58 -5.09 -1.22
CA SER A 66 11.82 -6.52 -1.44
C SER A 66 11.51 -7.31 -0.16
N PHE A 67 11.44 -8.64 -0.25
CA PHE A 67 11.24 -9.50 0.92
C PHE A 67 12.17 -10.71 0.86
N GLY A 68 12.96 -10.92 1.90
CA GLY A 68 13.94 -12.01 1.93
C GLY A 68 14.98 -11.93 0.82
N GLU A 69 15.56 -13.08 0.50
CA GLU A 69 16.66 -13.18 -0.48
C GLU A 69 16.17 -13.05 -1.94
N ASP A 70 15.00 -13.60 -2.25
CA ASP A 70 14.39 -13.47 -3.58
C ASP A 70 13.55 -12.19 -3.66
N ARG A 71 14.11 -11.18 -4.31
CA ARG A 71 13.48 -9.86 -4.48
C ARG A 71 12.18 -9.88 -5.29
N ASN A 72 11.92 -10.95 -6.04
CA ASN A 72 10.70 -11.10 -6.84
C ASN A 72 9.67 -12.03 -6.19
N ALA A 73 10.03 -12.74 -5.12
CA ALA A 73 9.10 -13.62 -4.43
C ALA A 73 8.05 -12.82 -3.66
N ALA A 74 6.82 -13.35 -3.64
CA ALA A 74 5.83 -12.92 -2.67
C ALA A 74 6.34 -13.24 -1.26
N PRO A 75 6.22 -12.31 -0.29
CA PRO A 75 6.60 -12.58 1.08
C PRO A 75 5.78 -13.72 1.66
N ARG A 76 6.38 -14.45 2.58
CA ARG A 76 5.69 -15.43 3.43
C ARG A 76 5.83 -15.00 4.87
N PHE A 77 4.74 -14.49 5.42
CA PHE A 77 4.64 -14.19 6.85
C PHE A 77 3.96 -15.38 7.54
N ASN A 78 4.58 -15.90 8.61
CA ASN A 78 3.97 -16.94 9.44
C ASN A 78 2.92 -16.35 10.41
N ASP A 79 2.96 -15.03 10.63
CA ASP A 79 1.98 -14.31 11.42
C ASP A 79 0.70 -14.09 10.61
N ARG A 80 -0.41 -14.64 11.11
CA ARG A 80 -1.72 -14.58 10.45
C ARG A 80 -2.37 -13.19 10.46
N ARG A 81 -1.83 -12.26 11.26
CA ARG A 81 -2.27 -10.86 11.31
C ARG A 81 -1.71 -10.05 10.13
N ILE A 82 -0.69 -10.57 9.45
CA ILE A 82 -0.06 -9.91 8.31
C ILE A 82 -0.67 -10.40 7.00
N HIS A 83 -1.28 -9.48 6.27
CA HIS A 83 -1.92 -9.71 4.98
C HIS A 83 -1.21 -8.89 3.90
N TYR A 84 -0.18 -9.47 3.30
CA TYR A 84 0.40 -8.94 2.07
C TYR A 84 -0.52 -9.25 0.89
N LEU A 85 -0.88 -8.22 0.12
CA LEU A 85 -1.75 -8.33 -1.04
C LEU A 85 -0.97 -7.95 -2.31
N ASP A 86 -0.98 -8.83 -3.30
CA ASP A 86 -0.55 -8.52 -4.67
C ASP A 86 -1.40 -9.29 -5.66
N ASN A 87 -2.36 -8.61 -6.26
CA ASN A 87 -3.47 -9.23 -6.98
C ASN A 87 -4.24 -10.23 -6.11
N GLN A 88 -4.47 -9.84 -4.85
CA GLN A 88 -5.09 -10.68 -3.83
C GLN A 88 -6.11 -9.90 -3.01
N ARG A 89 -6.92 -10.64 -2.25
CA ARG A 89 -8.00 -10.12 -1.42
C ARG A 89 -7.99 -10.76 -0.06
N VAL A 90 -8.51 -10.05 0.92
CA VAL A 90 -8.76 -10.54 2.28
C VAL A 90 -10.06 -9.95 2.80
N THR A 91 -10.72 -10.68 3.70
CA THR A 91 -11.83 -10.13 4.48
C THR A 91 -11.41 -10.01 5.93
N VAL A 92 -11.44 -8.80 6.47
CA VAL A 92 -11.13 -8.50 7.87
C VAL A 92 -12.27 -7.67 8.43
N GLU A 93 -12.83 -8.12 9.55
CA GLU A 93 -13.93 -7.43 10.26
C GLU A 93 -15.13 -7.08 9.34
N GLY A 94 -15.42 -7.97 8.38
CA GLY A 94 -16.52 -7.81 7.43
C GLY A 94 -16.22 -6.91 6.23
N LEU A 95 -15.07 -6.25 6.18
CA LEU A 95 -14.62 -5.45 5.04
C LEU A 95 -13.90 -6.31 4.01
N LYS A 96 -14.32 -6.21 2.74
CA LYS A 96 -13.63 -6.84 1.60
C LYS A 96 -12.52 -5.91 1.11
N ILE A 97 -11.27 -6.32 1.34
CA ILE A 97 -10.10 -5.50 1.04
C ILE A 97 -9.31 -6.20 -0.07
N ALA A 98 -8.98 -5.47 -1.12
CA ALA A 98 -8.17 -5.93 -2.24
C ALA A 98 -6.88 -5.12 -2.32
N GLY A 99 -5.83 -5.72 -2.88
CA GLY A 99 -4.58 -4.99 -3.07
C GLY A 99 -3.76 -5.41 -4.29
N LEU A 100 -3.12 -4.41 -4.89
CA LEU A 100 -2.20 -4.57 -6.01
C LEU A 100 -0.87 -3.88 -5.70
N ALA A 101 0.22 -4.67 -5.71
CA ALA A 101 1.55 -4.16 -5.39
C ALA A 101 2.24 -3.55 -6.62
N GLY A 102 3.32 -2.82 -6.38
CA GLY A 102 4.18 -2.28 -7.43
C GLY A 102 3.56 -1.10 -8.18
N ILE A 103 4.15 -0.78 -9.33
CA ILE A 103 3.76 0.36 -10.15
C ILE A 103 3.61 0.01 -11.64
N ILE A 104 3.01 0.93 -12.39
CA ILE A 104 3.05 0.89 -13.85
C ILE A 104 4.47 1.23 -14.33
N GLY A 105 5.00 0.45 -15.28
CA GLY A 105 6.30 0.70 -15.89
C GLY A 105 6.88 -0.52 -16.60
N ASN A 106 8.20 -0.52 -16.79
CA ASN A 106 8.90 -1.60 -17.49
C ASN A 106 8.86 -2.93 -16.70
N PRO A 107 8.21 -4.01 -17.21
CA PRO A 107 8.08 -5.28 -16.50
C PRO A 107 9.37 -6.03 -16.22
N SER A 108 10.48 -5.69 -16.91
CA SER A 108 11.79 -6.26 -16.61
C SER A 108 12.40 -5.73 -15.31
N ARG A 109 11.80 -4.70 -14.70
CA ARG A 109 12.24 -4.13 -13.42
C ARG A 109 11.36 -4.66 -12.29
N MET A 110 11.98 -4.80 -11.12
CA MET A 110 11.32 -5.27 -9.89
C MET A 110 9.99 -4.53 -9.64
N ARG A 111 8.94 -5.32 -9.36
CA ARG A 111 7.56 -4.89 -9.05
C ARG A 111 7.04 -3.78 -9.97
N ARG A 112 7.21 -3.98 -11.28
CA ARG A 112 6.59 -3.16 -12.31
C ARG A 112 5.76 -4.03 -13.24
N ARG A 113 4.61 -3.52 -13.63
CA ARG A 113 3.71 -4.15 -14.61
C ARG A 113 3.53 -3.20 -15.79
N SER A 114 3.22 -3.74 -16.96
CA SER A 114 2.72 -2.89 -18.05
C SER A 114 1.41 -2.23 -17.60
N GLU A 115 1.11 -1.08 -18.20
CA GLU A 115 -0.15 -0.36 -17.93
C GLU A 115 -1.36 -1.27 -18.11
N ASP A 116 -1.46 -1.96 -19.25
CA ASP A 116 -2.54 -2.92 -19.53
C ASP A 116 -2.68 -3.99 -18.44
N SER A 117 -1.57 -4.59 -18.00
CA SER A 117 -1.59 -5.64 -16.99
C SER A 117 -1.98 -5.10 -15.61
N TYR A 118 -1.57 -3.87 -15.29
CA TYR A 118 -1.87 -3.24 -14.02
C TYR A 118 -3.34 -2.80 -13.95
N CYS A 119 -3.84 -2.17 -15.01
CA CYS A 119 -5.22 -1.70 -15.10
C CYS A 119 -6.19 -2.88 -15.10
N LYS A 120 -5.92 -3.92 -15.90
CA LYS A 120 -6.72 -5.14 -15.90
C LYS A 120 -6.78 -5.80 -14.51
N ALA A 121 -5.65 -5.91 -13.82
CA ALA A 121 -5.63 -6.47 -12.46
C ALA A 121 -6.43 -5.59 -11.48
N SER A 122 -6.35 -4.26 -11.62
CA SER A 122 -7.12 -3.31 -10.80
C SER A 122 -8.63 -3.47 -11.02
N GLU A 123 -9.07 -3.56 -12.28
CA GLU A 123 -10.47 -3.81 -12.65
C GLU A 123 -10.97 -5.15 -12.09
N GLU A 124 -10.21 -6.23 -12.29
CA GLU A 124 -10.55 -7.56 -11.76
C GLU A 124 -10.69 -7.53 -10.23
N LEU A 125 -9.79 -6.82 -9.53
CA LEU A 125 -9.86 -6.64 -8.08
C LEU A 125 -11.11 -5.88 -7.64
N LEU A 126 -11.55 -4.88 -8.40
CA LEU A 126 -12.70 -4.06 -8.08
C LEU A 126 -14.04 -4.74 -8.37
N ASP A 127 -14.13 -5.51 -9.46
CA ASP A 127 -15.37 -6.17 -9.94
C ASP A 127 -15.96 -7.19 -8.92
N SER A 128 -15.20 -7.56 -7.90
CA SER A 128 -15.61 -8.50 -6.83
C SER A 128 -16.29 -7.87 -5.61
N GLN A 129 -16.93 -6.70 -5.75
CA GLN A 129 -17.50 -5.92 -4.64
C GLN A 129 -16.48 -5.55 -3.56
N THR A 130 -15.34 -5.01 -3.97
CA THR A 130 -14.29 -4.57 -3.05
C THR A 130 -14.73 -3.32 -2.29
N ASP A 131 -14.67 -3.33 -0.96
CA ASP A 131 -14.95 -2.16 -0.14
C ASP A 131 -13.75 -1.20 -0.13
N ILE A 132 -12.53 -1.74 -0.02
CA ILE A 132 -11.29 -0.97 0.03
C ILE A 132 -10.27 -1.54 -0.96
N LEU A 133 -9.80 -0.70 -1.89
CA LEU A 133 -8.67 -1.04 -2.76
C LEU A 133 -7.40 -0.35 -2.25
N ILE A 134 -6.34 -1.13 -2.02
CA ILE A 134 -5.01 -0.63 -1.68
C ILE A 134 -4.09 -0.82 -2.88
N THR A 135 -3.51 0.24 -3.39
CA THR A 135 -2.48 0.17 -4.42
C THR A 135 -1.26 0.96 -4.01
N HIS A 136 -0.11 0.67 -4.61
CA HIS A 136 1.03 1.57 -4.46
C HIS A 136 0.98 2.66 -5.55
N ASP A 137 0.86 2.27 -6.82
CA ASP A 137 0.50 3.18 -7.91
C ASP A 137 -1.02 3.29 -8.07
N GLY A 138 -1.54 4.49 -8.25
CA GLY A 138 -2.96 4.78 -8.05
C GLY A 138 -3.59 5.64 -9.14
N PRO A 139 -4.89 6.00 -8.97
CA PRO A 139 -5.60 6.87 -9.91
C PRO A 139 -4.95 8.25 -9.99
N ASP A 140 -5.10 8.96 -11.11
CA ASP A 140 -4.92 10.42 -11.13
C ASP A 140 -6.12 11.15 -10.52
N ALA A 141 -6.04 12.47 -10.40
CA ALA A 141 -7.20 13.36 -10.22
C ALA A 141 -6.92 14.69 -10.93
N PRO A 142 -7.17 14.78 -12.26
CA PRO A 142 -6.78 15.93 -13.06
C PRO A 142 -7.28 17.30 -12.58
N PRO A 143 -8.53 17.45 -12.07
CA PRO A 143 -9.00 18.73 -11.53
C PRO A 143 -8.15 19.28 -10.39
N HIS A 144 -7.44 18.41 -9.66
CA HIS A 144 -6.54 18.76 -8.56
C HIS A 144 -5.06 18.81 -8.98
N GLY A 145 -4.75 18.53 -10.25
CA GLY A 145 -3.37 18.40 -10.73
C GLY A 145 -2.65 17.17 -10.18
N PHE A 146 -3.39 16.16 -9.70
CA PHE A 146 -2.83 14.98 -9.06
C PHE A 146 -2.49 13.91 -10.09
N VAL A 147 -1.25 13.41 -10.02
CA VAL A 147 -0.68 12.46 -10.99
C VAL A 147 -0.99 11.02 -10.60
N GLY A 148 -1.27 10.17 -11.59
CA GLY A 148 -1.54 8.73 -11.45
C GLY A 148 -2.02 8.16 -12.79
N SER A 149 -2.70 7.02 -12.75
CA SER A 149 -3.28 6.38 -13.93
C SER A 149 -4.74 6.79 -14.14
N THR A 150 -5.04 7.32 -15.32
CA THR A 150 -6.41 7.61 -15.78
C THR A 150 -7.28 6.34 -15.81
N LEU A 151 -6.76 5.22 -16.29
CA LEU A 151 -7.52 3.97 -16.37
C LEU A 151 -7.88 3.42 -14.99
N VAL A 152 -6.97 3.51 -14.02
CA VAL A 152 -7.27 3.15 -12.63
C VAL A 152 -8.32 4.08 -12.04
N ARG A 153 -8.27 5.39 -12.35
CA ARG A 153 -9.31 6.35 -11.93
C ARG A 153 -10.68 5.96 -12.49
N GLU A 154 -10.77 5.70 -13.79
CA GLU A 154 -12.03 5.32 -14.44
C GLU A 154 -12.60 4.02 -13.88
N ALA A 155 -11.75 3.01 -13.61
CA ALA A 155 -12.19 1.77 -12.97
C ALA A 155 -12.76 2.01 -11.56
N LEU A 156 -12.16 2.91 -10.78
CA LEU A 156 -12.69 3.30 -9.47
C LEU A 156 -14.04 4.02 -9.59
N GLU A 157 -14.15 4.99 -10.49
CA GLU A 157 -15.39 5.76 -10.71
C GLU A 157 -16.56 4.86 -11.18
N ILE A 158 -16.27 3.80 -11.96
CA ILE A 158 -17.27 2.84 -12.45
C ILE A 158 -17.66 1.82 -11.38
N LEU A 159 -16.68 1.22 -10.70
CA LEU A 159 -16.90 0.08 -9.79
C LEU A 159 -17.14 0.50 -8.34
N GLN A 160 -16.92 1.78 -8.04
CA GLN A 160 -17.30 2.48 -6.81
C GLN A 160 -16.99 1.75 -5.50
N PRO A 161 -15.71 1.38 -5.23
CA PRO A 161 -15.34 0.98 -3.87
C PRO A 161 -15.57 2.15 -2.91
N ARG A 162 -15.68 1.86 -1.61
CA ARG A 162 -15.89 2.92 -0.60
C ARG A 162 -14.65 3.79 -0.42
N LEU A 163 -13.47 3.19 -0.57
CA LEU A 163 -12.19 3.86 -0.37
C LEU A 163 -11.09 3.25 -1.25
N GLY A 164 -10.38 4.11 -1.99
CA GLY A 164 -9.06 3.81 -2.54
C GLY A 164 -7.96 4.32 -1.61
N ILE A 165 -6.92 3.53 -1.38
CA ILE A 165 -5.70 3.94 -0.67
C ILE A 165 -4.53 3.77 -1.64
N ARG A 166 -3.73 4.82 -1.82
CA ARG A 166 -2.58 4.82 -2.73
C ARG A 166 -1.34 5.45 -2.13
N GLY A 167 -0.18 5.24 -2.76
CA GLY A 167 1.07 5.93 -2.46
C GLY A 167 1.77 6.43 -3.72
N HIS A 168 3.10 6.24 -3.74
CA HIS A 168 4.02 6.46 -4.86
C HIS A 168 4.19 7.90 -5.35
N ALA A 169 3.16 8.47 -5.98
CA ALA A 169 3.22 9.81 -6.53
C ALA A 169 2.75 10.82 -5.50
N HIS A 170 3.57 11.83 -5.22
CA HIS A 170 3.23 12.86 -4.26
C HIS A 170 2.00 13.67 -4.70
N TRP A 171 1.02 13.78 -3.80
CA TRP A 171 -0.11 14.71 -3.93
C TRP A 171 -0.01 15.78 -2.85
N ASN A 172 -0.30 17.03 -3.22
CA ASN A 172 -0.24 18.14 -2.27
C ASN A 172 -1.30 17.98 -1.16
N GLU A 173 -2.47 17.42 -1.48
CA GLU A 173 -3.48 17.03 -0.49
C GLU A 173 -3.55 15.50 -0.34
N PRO A 174 -3.81 14.97 0.87
CA PRO A 174 -3.86 13.53 1.12
C PRO A 174 -5.16 12.88 0.65
N PHE A 175 -6.16 13.66 0.23
CA PHE A 175 -7.52 13.20 0.01
C PHE A 175 -8.13 13.86 -1.22
N VAL A 176 -8.87 13.08 -2.00
CA VAL A 176 -9.75 13.57 -3.06
C VAL A 176 -11.01 12.70 -3.10
N GLU A 177 -12.13 13.32 -3.47
CA GLU A 177 -13.33 12.60 -3.88
C GLU A 177 -13.37 12.61 -5.42
N LEU A 178 -13.36 11.43 -6.02
CA LEU A 178 -13.48 11.25 -7.48
C LEU A 178 -14.95 11.29 -7.91
N ASP A 179 -15.18 11.29 -9.22
CA ASP A 179 -16.54 11.19 -9.76
C ASP A 179 -17.26 9.93 -9.24
N GLY A 180 -18.57 10.05 -9.04
CA GLY A 180 -19.35 8.99 -8.40
C GLY A 180 -19.15 8.89 -6.88
N GLY A 181 -18.44 9.83 -6.24
CA GLY A 181 -18.32 9.92 -4.78
C GLY A 181 -17.31 8.94 -4.17
N VAL A 182 -16.37 8.43 -4.97
CA VAL A 182 -15.33 7.50 -4.50
C VAL A 182 -14.23 8.29 -3.79
N ASN A 183 -13.98 7.95 -2.54
CA ASN A 183 -12.93 8.56 -1.75
C ASN A 183 -11.57 7.93 -2.07
N VAL A 184 -10.54 8.74 -2.28
CA VAL A 184 -9.17 8.26 -2.45
C VAL A 184 -8.24 8.97 -1.47
N LEU A 185 -7.53 8.18 -0.67
CA LEU A 185 -6.46 8.63 0.22
C LEU A 185 -5.10 8.35 -0.41
N ASN A 186 -4.28 9.38 -0.51
CA ASN A 186 -2.86 9.25 -0.83
C ASN A 186 -2.02 9.37 0.44
N VAL A 187 -1.31 8.29 0.77
CA VAL A 187 -0.46 8.19 1.96
C VAL A 187 1.03 8.33 1.64
N ASP A 188 1.39 8.78 0.44
CA ASP A 188 2.78 9.09 0.09
C ASP A 188 3.41 10.06 1.11
N ALA A 189 4.53 9.61 1.69
CA ALA A 189 5.31 10.29 2.72
C ALA A 189 4.51 10.78 3.95
N ARG A 190 3.37 10.17 4.25
CA ARG A 190 2.51 10.60 5.37
C ARG A 190 1.80 9.45 6.06
N VAL A 191 1.35 9.72 7.29
CA VAL A 191 0.46 8.83 8.05
C VAL A 191 -0.90 9.49 8.13
N VAL A 192 -1.94 8.75 7.76
CA VAL A 192 -3.34 9.16 7.94
C VAL A 192 -3.94 8.34 9.06
N ILE A 193 -4.51 9.02 10.06
CA ILE A 193 -5.18 8.37 11.19
C ILE A 193 -6.68 8.48 10.98
N LEU A 194 -7.32 7.36 10.66
CA LEU A 194 -8.78 7.27 10.61
C LEU A 194 -9.30 7.00 12.03
N ARG A 195 -10.32 7.76 12.43
CA ARG A 195 -10.97 7.61 13.73
C ARG A 195 -12.46 7.51 13.49
N GLU A 196 -13.12 6.65 14.24
CA GLU A 196 -14.57 6.70 14.35
C GLU A 196 -14.98 8.09 14.82
N ARG A 197 -16.02 8.67 14.21
CA ARG A 197 -16.59 9.89 14.77
C ARG A 197 -17.28 9.50 16.08
N PRO A 198 -16.94 10.14 17.21
CA PRO A 198 -17.73 9.97 18.42
C PRO A 198 -19.20 10.26 18.10
N ALA A 199 -20.09 9.38 18.55
CA ALA A 199 -21.53 9.58 18.44
C ALA A 199 -22.00 10.85 19.15
#